data_AF-A0A2V8I2R4-F1
#
_entry.id   AF-A0A2V8I2R4-F1
#
_cell.length_a   1.000
_cell.length_b   1.000
_cell.length_c   1.000
_cell.angle_alpha   90.00
_cell.angle_beta   90.00
_cell.angle_gamma   90.00
#
_symmetry.space_group_name_H-M   'P 1'
#
loop_
_entity.id
_entity.type
_entity.pdbx_description
1 polymer ?
#
loop_
_entity_poly.entity_id
_entity_poly.type
_entity_poly.pdbx_seq_one_letter_code
_entity_poly.pdbx_strand_id
1 'polypeptide(L)' 'MLHKLQPISIHGQLSYDVHYKFVDESDGQTRVARVGAEALGPGLQDGERIRLDFLVGVVTAVHKA' A
#
# COMPACT_ATOMS: atom_id res chain seq x y z
N MET A 1 6.09 6.33 -1.26
CA MET A 1 5.63 6.52 -2.66
C MET A 1 4.96 5.25 -3.11
N LEU A 2 3.74 5.35 -3.62
CA LEU A 2 2.98 4.23 -4.20
C LEU A 2 3.56 3.93 -5.58
N HIS A 3 3.94 2.68 -5.83
CA HIS A 3 4.43 2.24 -7.14
C HIS A 3 3.41 1.44 -7.91
N LYS A 4 2.62 0.62 -7.21
CA LYS A 4 1.61 -0.24 -7.81
C LYS A 4 0.59 -0.62 -6.76
N LEU A 5 -0.68 -0.50 -7.12
CA LEU A 5 -1.79 -1.10 -6.39
C LEU A 5 -2.32 -2.32 -7.16
N GLN A 6 -2.01 -3.54 -6.70
CA GLN A 6 -2.41 -4.77 -7.39
C GLN A 6 -3.56 -5.47 -6.67
N PRO A 7 -4.75 -5.62 -7.29
CA PRO A 7 -5.82 -6.41 -6.72
C PRO A 7 -5.46 -7.90 -6.73
N ILE A 8 -5.73 -8.57 -5.62
CA ILE A 8 -5.56 -10.01 -5.42
C ILE A 8 -6.88 -10.57 -4.90
N SER A 9 -7.36 -11.66 -5.51
CA SER A 9 -8.51 -12.41 -4.99
C SER A 9 -8.02 -13.70 -4.36
N ILE A 10 -8.29 -13.88 -3.07
CA ILE A 10 -7.94 -15.09 -2.31
C ILE A 10 -9.25 -15.64 -1.76
N HIS A 11 -9.66 -16.82 -2.24
CA HIS A 11 -10.93 -17.46 -1.83
C HIS A 11 -12.17 -16.56 -1.96
N GLY A 12 -12.20 -15.66 -2.96
CA GLY A 12 -13.32 -14.73 -3.19
C GLY A 12 -13.27 -13.46 -2.35
N GLN A 13 -12.28 -13.31 -1.46
CA GLN A 13 -12.02 -12.07 -0.75
C GLN A 13 -11.03 -11.21 -1.54
N LEU A 14 -11.44 -9.98 -1.83
CA LEU A 14 -10.60 -8.98 -2.48
C LEU A 14 -9.62 -8.39 -1.47
N SER A 15 -8.34 -8.45 -1.81
CA SER A 15 -7.24 -7.77 -1.11
C SER A 15 -6.41 -7.02 -2.13
N TYR A 16 -5.50 -6.18 -1.65
CA TYR A 16 -4.59 -5.43 -2.49
C TYR A 16 -3.16 -5.60 -2.00
N ASP A 17 -2.27 -5.94 -2.92
CA ASP A 17 -0.83 -5.81 -2.72
C ASP A 17 -0.42 -4.38 -3.06
N VAL A 18 0.02 -3.65 -2.04
CA VAL A 18 0.47 -2.26 -2.09
C VAL A 18 1.98 -2.27 -2.20
N HIS A 19 2.50 -1.94 -3.39
CA HIS A 19 3.92 -1.82 -3.64
C HIS A 19 4.37 -0.39 -3.34
N TYR A 20 5.31 -0.20 -2.43
CA TYR A 20 5.75 1.12 -2.02
C TYR A 20 7.25 1.19 -1.74
N LYS A 21 7.78 2.41 -1.76
CA LYS A 21 9.11 2.77 -1.27
C LYS A 21 9.02 3.93 -0.29
N PHE A 22 9.88 3.95 0.72
CA PHE A 22 10.05 5.10 1.60
C PHE A 22 10.71 6.25 0.81
N VAL A 23 10.18 7.47 0.96
CA VAL A 23 10.59 8.62 0.12
C VAL A 23 11.95 9.20 0.52
N ASP A 24 12.37 8.91 1.74
CA ASP A 24 13.64 9.24 2.37
C ASP A 24 14.74 8.21 2.08
N GLU A 25 14.40 7.06 1.49
CA GLU A 25 15.35 6.02 1.10
C GLU A 25 15.57 6.04 -0.43
N SER A 26 16.60 6.77 -0.91
CA SER A 26 16.87 6.95 -2.35
C SER A 26 17.19 5.64 -3.09
N ASP A 27 17.77 4.65 -2.39
CA ASP A 27 18.01 3.29 -2.88
C ASP A 27 17.11 2.27 -2.16
N GLY A 28 15.95 2.74 -1.66
CA GLY A 28 15.01 1.93 -0.92
C GLY A 28 14.50 0.75 -1.75
N GLN A 29 14.45 -0.43 -1.12
CA GLN A 29 13.86 -1.62 -1.72
C GLN A 29 12.34 -1.44 -1.87
N THR A 30 11.77 -1.96 -2.96
CA THR A 30 10.32 -2.02 -3.09
C THR A 30 9.76 -2.97 -2.04
N ARG A 31 8.90 -2.46 -1.17
CA ARG A 31 8.20 -3.23 -0.14
C ARG A 31 6.79 -3.54 -0.62
N VAL A 32 6.23 -4.63 -0.12
CA VAL A 32 4.86 -5.04 -0.41
C VAL A 32 4.12 -5.20 0.91
N ALA A 33 2.96 -4.57 1.02
CA ALA A 33 2.01 -4.83 2.08
C ALA A 33 0.70 -5.34 1.47
N ARG A 34 0.10 -6.36 2.10
CA ARG A 34 -1.23 -6.84 1.73
C ARG A 34 -2.26 -6.26 2.68
N VAL A 35 -3.27 -5.61 2.14
CA VAL A 35 -4.37 -5.03 2.91
C VAL A 35 -5.72 -5.38 2.29
N GLY A 36 -6.78 -5.38 3.09
CA GLY A 36 -8.14 -5.47 2.58
C GLY A 36 -8.56 -4.20 1.85
N ALA A 37 -9.63 -4.29 1.06
CA ALA A 37 -10.18 -3.14 0.33
C ALA A 37 -10.63 -2.01 1.28
N GLU A 38 -11.08 -2.36 2.48
CA GLU A 38 -11.53 -1.47 3.54
C GLU A 38 -10.41 -0.60 4.13
N ALA A 39 -9.16 -1.02 3.99
CA ALA A 39 -7.98 -0.31 4.49
C ALA A 39 -7.43 0.72 3.49
N LEU A 40 -7.98 0.79 2.26
CA LEU A 40 -7.56 1.73 1.22
C LEU A 40 -8.44 2.98 1.22
N GLY A 41 -7.81 4.14 1.32
CA GLY A 41 -8.47 5.42 1.06
C GLY A 41 -8.89 5.57 -0.41
N PRO A 42 -9.90 6.41 -0.70
CA PRO A 42 -10.35 6.66 -2.07
C PRO A 42 -9.30 7.43 -2.88
N GLY A 43 -9.28 7.21 -4.19
CA GLY A 43 -8.50 8.02 -5.13
C GLY A 43 -6.99 7.78 -5.11
N LEU A 44 -6.56 6.60 -4.64
CA LEU A 44 -5.16 6.17 -4.72
C LEU A 44 -4.72 5.96 -6.18
N GLN A 45 -3.56 6.49 -6.54
CA GLN A 45 -2.98 6.43 -7.89
C GLN A 45 -1.50 6.07 -7.83
N ASP A 46 -1.06 5.24 -8.79
CA ASP A 46 0.35 4.88 -8.92
C ASP A 46 1.21 6.14 -9.14
N GLY A 47 2.39 6.15 -8.52
CA GLY A 47 3.34 7.26 -8.57
C GLY A 47 3.10 8.36 -7.53
N GLU A 48 2.07 8.28 -6.70
CA GLU A 48 1.80 9.34 -5.72
C GLU A 48 2.43 9.11 -4.34
N ARG A 49 2.46 10.16 -3.53
CA ARG A 49 2.80 10.05 -2.11
C ARG A 49 1.58 9.55 -1.34
N ILE A 50 1.84 8.55 -0.50
CA ILE A 50 0.85 7.93 0.36
C ILE A 50 1.36 7.94 1.79
N ARG A 51 0.43 8.00 2.74
CA ARG A 51 0.67 7.76 4.16
C ARG A 51 0.25 6.33 4.49
N LEU A 52 1.13 5.63 5.21
CA LEU A 52 0.89 4.27 5.70
C LEU A 52 0.79 4.31 7.21
N ASP A 53 -0.29 3.77 7.76
CA ASP A 53 -0.39 3.52 9.19
C ASP A 53 0.10 2.10 9.49
N PHE A 54 0.93 1.98 10.52
CA PHE A 54 1.56 0.73 10.93
C PHE A 54 1.14 0.33 12.34
N LEU A 55 0.87 -0.96 12.51
CA LEU A 55 0.76 -1.61 13.82
C LEU A 55 1.74 -2.78 13.86
N VAL A 56 2.76 -2.68 14.72
CA VAL A 56 3.79 -3.74 14.92
C VAL A 56 4.41 -4.21 13.60
N GLY A 57 4.79 -3.26 12.73
CA GLY A 57 5.44 -3.54 11.44
C GLY A 57 4.49 -3.99 10.32
N VAL A 58 3.18 -4.13 10.59
CA VAL A 58 2.16 -4.45 9.59
C VAL A 58 1.42 -3.18 9.18
N VAL A 59 1.19 -2.99 7.88
CA VAL A 59 0.37 -1.89 7.38
C VAL A 59 -1.09 -2.19 7.67
N THR A 60 -1.77 -1.26 8.33
CA THR A 60 -3.19 -1.39 8.69
C THR A 60 -4.09 -0.45 7.90
N ALA A 61 -3.55 0.65 7.36
CA ALA A 61 -4.30 1.57 6.49
C ALA A 61 -3.38 2.30 5.51
N VAL A 62 -3.94 2.66 4.35
CA VAL A 62 -3.25 3.40 3.28
C VAL A 62 -4.08 4.61 2.88
N HIS A 63 -3.48 5.79 2.95
CA HIS A 63 -4.13 7.06 2.64
C HIS A 63 -3.34 7.83 1.59
N LYS A 64 -4.05 8.63 0.80
CA LYS A 64 -3.41 9.70 0.02
C LYS A 64 -2.75 10.69 0.99
N ALA A 65 -1.52 11.11 0.68
CA ALA A 65 -0.77 12.06 1.52
C ALA A 65 -1.34 13.48 1.46
#